data_AF-A0A5B9I1C5-F1
#
_entry.id   AF-A0A5B9I1C5-F1
#
_cell.length_a   1.000
_cell.length_b   1.000
_cell.length_c   1.000
_cell.angle_alpha   90.00
_cell.angle_beta   90.00
_cell.angle_gamma   90.00
#
_symmetry.space_group_name_H-M   'P 1'
#
loop_
_entity.id
_entity.type
_entity.pdbx_description
1 polymer ?
#
loop_
_entity_poly.entity_id
_entity_poly.type
_entity_poly.pdbx_seq_one_letter_code
_entity_poly.pdbx_strand_id
1 'polypeptide(L)'
;MTNLLSQVHTGTNVELSKRSYGEYLQDWFNTKKYSVGIQTAKVLKGYLNSRIIPSLGHFRLAKLTSLHMQNYVNSLGDEDL
;
A
#
# COMPACT_ATOMS: atom_id res chain seq x y z
N MET A 1 26.15 24.31 4.14
CA MET A 1 25.01 23.71 4.85
C MET A 1 24.04 23.07 3.82
N THR A 2 24.50 22.09 3.04
CA THR A 2 23.75 21.60 1.85
C THR A 2 23.58 20.07 1.81
N ASN A 3 24.20 19.33 2.74
CA ASN A 3 24.20 17.86 2.71
C ASN A 3 23.14 17.17 3.58
N LEU A 4 22.45 17.89 4.48
CA LEU A 4 21.39 17.29 5.31
C LEU A 4 20.10 17.09 4.53
N LEU A 5 19.70 18.06 3.69
CA LEU A 5 18.51 17.93 2.84
C LEU A 5 18.66 16.83 1.77
N SER A 6 19.85 16.72 1.17
CA SER A 6 20.18 15.66 0.21
C SER A 6 20.11 14.26 0.86
N GLN A 7 20.73 14.09 2.03
CA GLN A 7 20.72 12.79 2.74
C GLN A 7 19.34 12.39 3.28
N VAL A 8 18.51 13.34 3.70
CA VAL A 8 17.12 13.06 4.08
C VAL A 8 16.31 12.64 2.84
N HIS A 9 16.51 13.28 1.69
CA HIS A 9 15.85 12.86 0.45
C HIS A 9 16.33 11.50 -0.05
N THR A 10 17.63 11.22 -0.04
CA THR A 10 18.17 9.94 -0.51
C THR A 10 17.89 8.80 0.47
N GLY A 11 18.00 9.03 1.78
CA GLY A 11 17.73 8.02 2.81
C GLY A 11 16.26 7.63 2.90
N THR A 12 15.35 8.59 2.84
CA THR A 12 13.89 8.33 2.86
C THR A 12 13.45 7.59 1.60
N ASN A 13 14.02 7.93 0.43
CA ASN A 13 13.68 7.29 -0.84
C ASN A 13 14.25 5.87 -0.94
N VAL A 14 15.47 5.63 -0.43
CA VAL A 14 16.07 4.28 -0.36
C VAL A 14 15.31 3.38 0.61
N GLU A 15 14.86 3.87 1.77
CA GLU A 15 14.06 3.08 2.71
C GLU A 15 12.64 2.78 2.18
N LEU A 16 11.98 3.75 1.53
CA LEU A 16 10.71 3.51 0.82
C LEU A 16 10.86 2.48 -0.32
N SER A 17 12.04 2.42 -0.97
CA SER A 17 12.31 1.45 -2.04
C SER A 17 12.44 -0.01 -1.57
N LYS A 18 12.66 -0.23 -0.26
CA LYS A 18 12.74 -1.56 0.35
C LYS A 18 11.39 -2.06 0.87
N ARG A 19 10.50 -1.14 1.27
CA ARG A 19 9.19 -1.50 1.83
C ARG A 19 8.30 -2.18 0.79
N SER A 20 7.55 -3.17 1.25
CA SER A 20 6.44 -3.76 0.50
C SER A 20 5.22 -2.84 0.50
N TYR A 21 4.36 -3.01 -0.49
CA TYR A 21 3.08 -2.29 -0.54
C TYR A 21 2.16 -2.71 0.61
N GLY A 22 2.23 -3.97 1.05
CA GLY A 22 1.47 -4.47 2.19
C GLY A 22 1.83 -3.77 3.50
N GLU A 23 3.12 -3.60 3.79
CA GLU A 23 3.59 -2.86 4.97
C GLU A 23 3.12 -1.39 4.92
N TYR A 24 3.24 -0.76 3.74
CA TYR A 24 2.76 0.61 3.54
C TYR A 24 1.26 0.73 3.83
N LEU A 25 0.43 -0.20 3.32
CA LEU A 25 -1.02 -0.18 3.53
C LEU A 25 -1.40 -0.37 5.00
N GLN A 26 -0.66 -1.19 5.75
CA GLN A 26 -0.88 -1.35 7.19
C GLN A 26 -0.58 -0.07 7.96
N ASP A 27 0.55 0.58 7.68
CA ASP A 27 0.93 1.85 8.31
C ASP A 27 -0.07 2.97 7.98
N TRP A 28 -0.45 3.07 6.70
CA TRP A 28 -1.47 4.00 6.24
C TRP A 28 -2.80 3.76 6.96
N PHE A 29 -3.25 2.51 7.03
CA PHE A 29 -4.52 2.17 7.69
C PHE A 29 -4.49 2.48 9.19
N ASN A 30 -3.35 2.26 9.85
CA ASN A 30 -3.17 2.58 11.26
C ASN A 30 -3.35 4.06 11.57
N THR A 31 -3.05 4.95 10.62
CA THR A 31 -3.35 6.38 10.74
C THR A 31 -4.78 6.69 10.28
N LYS A 32 -5.19 6.15 9.12
CA LYS A 32 -6.48 6.43 8.47
C LYS A 32 -7.68 6.02 9.31
N LYS A 33 -7.58 4.93 10.08
CA LYS A 33 -8.69 4.40 10.90
C LYS A 33 -9.25 5.41 11.89
N TYR A 34 -8.47 6.40 12.33
CA TYR A 34 -8.91 7.47 13.23
C TYR A 34 -9.60 8.64 12.52
N SER A 35 -9.47 8.74 11.20
CA SER A 35 -10.09 9.80 10.39
C SER A 35 -11.43 9.36 9.79
N VAL A 36 -11.91 8.16 10.10
CA VAL A 36 -13.14 7.58 9.54
C VAL A 36 -13.96 6.95 10.66
N GLY A 37 -15.25 6.75 10.43
CA GLY A 37 -16.10 6.05 11.40
C GLY A 37 -15.62 4.61 11.66
N ILE A 38 -15.87 4.10 12.87
CA ILE A 38 -15.44 2.75 13.31
C ILE A 38 -15.91 1.67 12.33
N GLN A 39 -17.15 1.76 11.86
CA GLN A 39 -17.70 0.80 10.89
C GLN A 39 -16.97 0.88 9.54
N THR A 40 -16.68 2.09 9.05
CA THR A 40 -15.90 2.30 7.82
C THR A 40 -14.49 1.74 7.96
N ALA A 41 -13.82 1.98 9.10
CA ALA A 41 -12.51 1.41 9.38
C ALA A 41 -12.53 -0.12 9.34
N LYS A 42 -13.55 -0.75 9.93
CA LYS A 42 -13.72 -2.21 9.92
C LYS A 42 -13.84 -2.75 8.49
N VAL A 43 -14.67 -2.14 7.66
CA VAL A 43 -14.87 -2.54 6.25
C VAL A 43 -13.58 -2.37 5.44
N LEU A 44 -12.91 -1.21 5.57
CA LEU A 44 -11.63 -0.95 4.91
C LEU A 44 -10.56 -1.98 5.30
N LYS A 45 -10.43 -2.30 6.60
CA LYS A 45 -9.52 -3.34 7.08
C LYS A 45 -9.84 -4.70 6.47
N GLY A 46 -11.13 -5.01 6.34
CA GLY A 46 -11.62 -6.20 5.66
C GLY A 46 -11.06 -6.31 4.25
N TYR A 47 -11.31 -5.31 3.39
CA TYR A 47 -10.83 -5.32 2.01
C TYR A 47 -9.30 -5.36 1.89
N LEU A 48 -8.60 -4.64 2.76
CA LEU A 48 -7.13 -4.68 2.80
C LEU A 48 -6.63 -6.11 3.05
N ASN A 49 -7.17 -6.77 4.07
CA ASN A 49 -6.68 -8.08 4.49
C ASN A 49 -7.16 -9.23 3.60
N SER A 50 -8.37 -9.15 3.04
CA SER A 50 -8.94 -10.26 2.27
C SER A 50 -8.65 -10.18 0.77
N ARG A 51 -8.45 -8.98 0.21
CA ARG A 51 -8.30 -8.82 -1.25
C ARG A 51 -7.00 -8.13 -1.65
N ILE A 52 -6.74 -6.94 -1.10
CA ILE A 52 -5.65 -6.08 -1.60
C ILE A 52 -4.27 -6.60 -1.19
N ILE A 53 -4.04 -6.86 0.09
CA ILE A 53 -2.73 -7.31 0.60
C ILE A 53 -2.35 -8.69 0.05
N PRO A 54 -3.24 -9.70 -0.02
CA PRO A 54 -2.91 -10.99 -0.63
C PRO A 54 -2.45 -10.87 -2.10
N SER A 55 -3.09 -10.01 -2.88
CA SER A 55 -2.78 -9.85 -4.31
C SER A 55 -1.58 -8.92 -4.57
N LEU A 56 -1.58 -7.74 -3.95
CA LEU A 56 -0.63 -6.67 -4.26
C LEU A 56 0.42 -6.43 -3.16
N GLY A 57 0.22 -6.97 -1.97
CA GLY A 57 1.01 -6.61 -0.79
C GLY A 57 2.48 -7.04 -0.87
N HIS A 58 2.80 -8.11 -1.59
CA HIS A 58 4.15 -8.64 -1.71
C HIS A 58 5.05 -7.82 -2.65
N PHE A 59 4.48 -6.98 -3.51
CA PHE A 59 5.28 -6.09 -4.36
C PHE A 59 6.00 -5.06 -3.51
N ARG A 60 7.25 -4.76 -3.85
CA ARG A 60 7.90 -3.56 -3.31
C ARG A 60 7.11 -2.34 -3.76
N LEU A 61 6.92 -1.38 -2.86
CA LEU A 61 6.17 -0.16 -3.13
C LEU A 61 6.73 0.55 -4.38
N ALA A 62 8.05 0.67 -4.49
CA ALA A 62 8.72 1.28 -5.63
C ALA A 62 8.67 0.45 -6.94
N LYS A 63 8.16 -0.78 -6.90
CA LYS A 63 8.01 -1.68 -8.05
C LYS A 63 6.54 -1.95 -8.40
N LEU A 64 5.61 -1.29 -7.72
CA LEU A 64 4.21 -1.36 -8.04
C LEU A 64 3.95 -0.62 -9.35
N THR A 65 3.38 -1.30 -10.35
CA THR A 65 3.16 -0.75 -11.69
C THR A 65 1.67 -0.74 -12.04
N SER A 66 1.29 0.04 -13.06
CA SER A 66 -0.07 0.03 -13.58
C SER A 66 -0.51 -1.34 -14.08
N LEU A 67 0.41 -2.18 -14.57
CA LEU A 67 0.10 -3.53 -15.00
C LEU A 67 -0.32 -4.42 -13.82
N HIS A 68 0.33 -4.30 -12.66
CA HIS A 68 -0.11 -5.00 -11.45
C HIS A 68 -1.53 -4.59 -11.03
N MET A 69 -1.85 -3.29 -11.15
CA MET A 69 -3.18 -2.76 -10.85
C MET A 69 -4.24 -3.27 -11.83
N GLN A 70 -3.93 -3.27 -13.14
CA GLN A 70 -4.85 -3.79 -14.15
C GLN A 70 -5.13 -5.28 -13.94
N ASN A 71 -4.09 -6.07 -13.65
CA ASN A 71 -4.25 -7.50 -13.37
C ASN A 71 -5.11 -7.74 -12.13
N TYR A 72 -4.95 -6.93 -11.09
CA TYR A 72 -5.80 -7.00 -9.90
C TYR A 72 -7.27 -6.65 -10.20
N VAL A 73 -7.53 -5.62 -11.01
CA VAL A 73 -8.91 -5.29 -11.43
C VAL A 73 -9.51 -6.42 -12.24
N ASN A 74 -8.75 -7.03 -13.15
CA ASN A 74 -9.21 -8.18 -13.93
C ASN A 74 -9.55 -9.36 -13.01
N SER A 75 -8.72 -9.67 -12.01
CA SER A 75 -9.00 -10.77 -11.08
C SER A 75 -10.27 -10.56 -10.24
N LEU A 76 -10.65 -9.31 -9.97
CA LEU A 76 -11.93 -9.02 -9.29
C LEU A 76 -13.14 -9.31 -10.19
N GLY A 77 -13.01 -9.07 -11.51
CA GLY A 77 -14.07 -9.40 -12.47
C GLY A 77 -14.23 -10.90 -12.69
N ASP A 78 -13.14 -11.65 -12.61
CA ASP A 78 -13.16 -13.12 -12.71
C ASP A 78 -13.77 -13.80 -11.46
N GLU A 79 -13.69 -13.16 -10.29
CA GLU A 79 -14.30 -13.68 -9.03
C GLU A 79 -15.84 -13.54 -8.98
N ASP A 80 -16.41 -12.64 -9.78
CA ASP A 80 -17.86 -12.39 -9.87
C ASP A 80 -18.55 -13.22 -10.97
N LEU A 81 -17.80 -14.06 -11.70
CA LEU A 81 -18.26 -15.01 -12.73
C LEU A 81 -18.36 -16.45 -12.19
#